data_AF-B5GST6-F1
#
_entry.id   AF-B5GST6-F1
#
_cell.length_a   1.000
_cell.length_b   1.000
_cell.length_c   1.000
_cell.angle_alpha   90.00
_cell.angle_beta   90.00
_cell.angle_gamma   90.00
#
_symmetry.space_group_name_H-M   'P 1'
#
loop_
_entity.id
_entity.type
_entity.pdbx_description
1 polymer ?
#
loop_
_entity_poly.entity_id
_entity_poly.type
_entity_poly.pdbx_seq_one_letter_code
_entity_poly.pdbx_strand_id
1 'polypeptide(L)'
;MESRQRPPWLPGCLTLLLGGLAGYGTDRISLAARRECSVVVREFISLFDWWFWQTPLAVIAGATAGLLSWALAAVAVRRAPRWVRAVVPAGFFLAVLTGLALWHFVWIGTPTNVAQDGAAPGCTSDNAPRWAPDWLPVGPPLILPPEG
;
A
#
# COMPACT_ATOMS: atom_id res chain seq x y z
N MET A 1 1.58 0.17 -44.37
CA MET A 1 1.19 -0.15 -42.99
C MET A 1 2.11 0.63 -42.05
N GLU A 2 1.66 1.78 -41.57
CA GLU A 2 2.43 2.61 -40.65
C GLU A 2 2.52 1.90 -39.29
N SER A 3 3.72 1.51 -38.88
CA SER A 3 3.95 1.07 -37.50
C SER A 3 3.75 2.28 -36.60
N ARG A 4 2.63 2.34 -35.88
CA ARG A 4 2.46 3.33 -34.80
C ARG A 4 3.58 3.12 -33.78
N GLN A 5 4.64 3.91 -33.88
CA GLN A 5 5.66 3.97 -32.84
C GLN A 5 4.97 4.43 -31.56
N ARG A 6 4.97 3.57 -30.53
CA ARG A 6 4.43 3.95 -29.23
C ARG A 6 5.24 5.12 -28.70
N PRO A 7 4.59 6.16 -28.15
CA PRO A 7 5.30 7.28 -27.59
C PRO A 7 6.23 6.82 -26.47
N PRO A 8 7.47 7.35 -26.37
CA PRO A 8 8.48 6.90 -25.42
C PRO A 8 8.08 7.13 -23.95
N TRP A 9 7.12 8.02 -23.69
CA TRP A 9 6.60 8.36 -22.36
C TRP A 9 5.48 7.44 -21.87
N LEU A 10 4.85 6.67 -22.76
CA LEU A 10 3.71 5.80 -22.44
C LEU A 10 3.99 4.82 -21.27
N PRO A 11 5.12 4.08 -21.24
CA PRO A 11 5.39 3.18 -20.13
C PRO A 11 5.61 3.91 -18.80
N GLY A 12 6.20 5.11 -18.80
CA GLY A 12 6.40 5.90 -17.58
C GLY A 12 5.09 6.46 -17.02
N CYS A 13 4.19 6.95 -17.88
CA CYS A 13 2.86 7.38 -17.45
C CYS A 13 2.03 6.21 -16.93
N LEU A 14 2.13 5.04 -17.57
CA LEU A 14 1.42 3.84 -17.13
C LEU A 14 1.88 3.37 -15.76
N THR A 15 3.20 3.32 -15.50
CA THR A 15 3.72 2.89 -14.18
C THR A 15 3.39 3.89 -13.08
N LEU A 16 3.37 5.19 -13.39
CA LEU A 16 2.94 6.24 -12.46
C LEU A 16 1.45 6.08 -12.09
N LEU A 17 0.58 5.88 -13.09
CA LEU A 17 -0.86 5.65 -12.86
C LEU A 17 -1.12 4.36 -12.07
N LEU A 18 -0.46 3.26 -12.44
CA LEU A 18 -0.60 1.98 -11.74
C LEU A 18 -0.06 2.05 -10.32
N GLY A 19 1.06 2.75 -10.10
CA GLY A 19 1.60 3.00 -8.77
C GLY A 19 0.66 3.85 -7.90
N GLY A 20 0.08 4.92 -8.47
CA GLY A 20 -0.90 5.75 -7.78
C GLY A 20 -2.19 4.98 -7.43
N LEU A 21 -2.68 4.16 -8.34
CA LEU A 21 -3.82 3.26 -8.10
C LEU A 21 -3.52 2.24 -7.01
N ALA A 22 -2.33 1.65 -7.00
CA ALA A 22 -1.90 0.73 -5.96
C ALA A 22 -1.86 1.43 -4.59
N GLY A 23 -1.27 2.64 -4.51
CA GLY A 23 -1.23 3.44 -3.29
C GLY A 23 -2.63 3.82 -2.77
N TYR A 24 -3.53 4.19 -3.68
CA TYR A 24 -4.94 4.44 -3.32
C TYR A 24 -5.64 3.18 -2.82
N GLY A 25 -5.45 2.04 -3.50
CA GLY A 25 -6.02 0.75 -3.09
C GLY A 25 -5.55 0.32 -1.71
N THR A 26 -4.26 0.43 -1.42
CA THR A 26 -3.68 0.11 -0.10
C THR A 26 -4.23 1.01 0.99
N ASP A 27 -4.43 2.31 0.73
CA ASP A 27 -5.07 3.24 1.67
C ASP A 27 -6.53 2.87 1.96
N ARG A 28 -7.30 2.53 0.92
CA ARG A 28 -8.70 2.10 1.09
C ARG A 28 -8.83 0.80 1.88
N ILE A 29 -7.96 -0.17 1.63
CA ILE A 29 -7.94 -1.41 2.39
C ILE A 29 -7.52 -1.15 3.85
N SER A 30 -6.55 -0.26 4.06
CA SER A 30 -6.15 0.20 5.41
C SER A 30 -7.30 0.85 6.15
N LEU A 31 -8.06 1.71 5.48
CA LEU A 31 -9.22 2.38 6.06
C LEU A 31 -10.34 1.37 6.40
N ALA A 32 -10.59 0.40 5.52
CA ALA A 32 -11.58 -0.65 5.76
C ALA A 32 -11.22 -1.49 6.98
N ALA A 33 -9.97 -1.94 7.08
CA ALA A 33 -9.47 -2.67 8.25
C ALA A 33 -9.55 -1.85 9.54
N ARG A 34 -9.18 -0.56 9.50
CA ARG A 34 -9.25 0.34 10.67
C ARG A 34 -10.68 0.60 11.14
N ARG A 35 -11.65 0.64 10.21
CA ARG A 35 -13.08 0.76 10.55
C ARG A 35 -13.61 -0.51 11.21
N GLU A 36 -13.24 -1.68 10.69
CA GLU A 36 -13.65 -2.96 11.26
C GLU A 36 -13.03 -3.18 12.65
N CYS A 37 -11.77 -2.78 12.85
CA CYS A 37 -11.10 -2.85 14.14
C CYS A 37 -11.34 -1.66 15.07
N SER A 38 -12.27 -0.75 14.73
CA SER A 38 -12.63 0.42 15.53
C SER A 38 -11.45 1.32 15.97
N VAL A 39 -10.38 1.39 15.16
CA VAL A 39 -9.16 2.16 15.48
C VAL A 39 -9.26 3.62 15.03
N VAL A 40 -10.07 3.91 13.99
CA VAL A 40 -10.23 5.27 13.45
C VAL A 40 -11.68 5.51 13.03
N VAL A 41 -12.43 6.20 13.89
CA VAL A 41 -13.77 6.73 13.58
C VAL A 41 -13.75 8.22 13.88
N ARG A 42 -13.33 9.04 12.91
CA ARG A 42 -13.54 10.50 12.97
C ARG A 42 -14.47 10.91 11.86
N GLU A 43 -15.66 11.38 12.24
CA GLU A 43 -16.68 11.89 11.32
C GLU A 43 -16.26 13.22 10.65
N PHE A 44 -15.34 13.98 11.27
CA PHE A 44 -14.83 15.24 10.73
C PHE A 44 -13.30 15.26 10.71
N ILE A 45 -12.73 15.20 9.50
CA ILE A 45 -11.29 15.30 9.26
C ILE A 45 -10.97 16.74 8.84
N SER A 46 -10.20 17.45 9.65
CA SER A 46 -9.70 18.80 9.32
C SER A 46 -8.54 18.72 8.31
N LEU A 47 -8.34 19.76 7.50
CA LEU A 47 -7.19 19.89 6.58
C LEU A 47 -5.83 19.87 7.29
N PHE A 48 -5.82 20.21 8.58
CA PHE A 48 -4.62 20.17 9.43
C PHE A 48 -4.44 18.83 10.14
N ASP A 49 -5.38 17.91 10.01
CA ASP A 49 -5.26 16.58 10.60
C ASP A 49 -4.35 15.71 9.73
N TRP A 50 -3.40 15.01 10.35
CA TRP A 50 -2.47 14.11 9.64
C TRP A 50 -3.22 13.04 8.82
N TRP A 51 -4.40 12.63 9.29
CA TRP A 51 -5.27 11.68 8.62
C TRP A 51 -5.80 12.18 7.27
N PHE A 52 -5.99 13.49 7.10
CA PHE A 52 -6.36 14.08 5.81
C PHE A 52 -5.31 13.80 4.74
N TRP A 53 -4.05 13.84 5.13
CA TRP A 53 -2.91 13.72 4.23
C TRP A 53 -2.54 12.27 3.89
N GLN A 54 -3.10 11.28 4.58
CA GLN A 54 -2.75 9.87 4.36
C GLN A 54 -3.04 9.41 2.92
N THR A 55 -4.25 9.62 2.43
CA THR A 55 -4.62 9.21 1.06
C THR A 55 -3.75 9.89 -0.02
N PRO A 56 -3.59 11.23 -0.07
CA PRO A 56 -2.76 11.86 -1.08
C PRO A 56 -1.28 11.47 -0.96
N LEU A 57 -0.75 11.33 0.26
CA LEU A 57 0.63 10.87 0.47
C LEU A 57 0.80 9.41 0.00
N ALA A 58 -0.16 8.52 0.25
CA ALA A 58 -0.13 7.13 -0.21
C ALA A 58 -0.15 7.05 -1.74
N VAL A 59 -0.96 7.87 -2.41
CA VAL A 59 -0.99 7.97 -3.88
C VAL A 59 0.34 8.47 -4.42
N ILE A 60 0.91 9.53 -3.85
CA ILE A 60 2.20 10.10 -4.28
C ILE A 60 3.33 9.08 -4.05
N ALA A 61 3.35 8.42 -2.89
CA ALA A 61 4.32 7.38 -2.55
C ALA A 61 4.21 6.19 -3.50
N GLY A 62 2.99 5.72 -3.78
CA GLY A 62 2.75 4.62 -4.72
C GLY A 62 3.17 4.97 -6.15
N ALA A 63 2.81 6.17 -6.62
CA ALA A 63 3.18 6.66 -7.95
C ALA A 63 4.70 6.81 -8.11
N THR A 64 5.39 7.37 -7.11
CA THR A 64 6.86 7.52 -7.13
C THR A 64 7.58 6.19 -7.03
N ALA A 65 7.13 5.28 -6.15
CA ALA A 65 7.69 3.94 -6.04
C ALA A 65 7.49 3.13 -7.33
N GLY A 66 6.31 3.23 -7.95
CA GLY A 66 6.03 2.60 -9.24
C GLY A 66 6.93 3.13 -10.36
N LEU A 67 7.13 4.45 -10.43
CA LEU A 67 8.00 5.05 -11.43
C LEU A 67 9.47 4.66 -11.21
N LEU A 68 9.97 4.78 -9.98
CA LEU A 68 11.37 4.49 -9.62
C LEU A 68 11.71 3.02 -9.82
N SER A 69 10.83 2.11 -9.37
CA SER A 69 11.08 0.67 -9.50
C SER A 69 11.23 0.28 -10.97
N TRP A 70 10.33 0.74 -11.83
CA TRP A 70 10.43 0.46 -13.26
C TRP A 70 11.66 1.13 -13.90
N ALA A 71 11.91 2.42 -13.62
CA ALA A 71 13.00 3.17 -14.23
C ALA A 71 14.38 2.61 -13.86
N LEU A 72 14.59 2.28 -12.58
CA LEU A 72 15.85 1.70 -12.10
C LEU A 72 16.11 0.33 -12.74
N ALA A 73 15.10 -0.53 -12.78
CA ALA A 73 15.21 -1.83 -13.41
C ALA A 73 15.47 -1.69 -14.93
N ALA A 74 14.77 -0.80 -15.62
CA ALA A 74 14.95 -0.54 -17.05
C ALA A 74 16.36 -0.02 -17.38
N VAL A 75 16.91 0.87 -16.54
CA VAL A 75 18.29 1.37 -16.69
C VAL A 75 19.30 0.25 -16.47
N ALA A 76 19.09 -0.61 -15.47
CA ALA A 76 19.99 -1.73 -15.16
C ALA A 76 20.10 -2.73 -16.33
N VAL A 77 18.99 -3.02 -17.01
CA VAL A 77 18.96 -4.00 -18.11
C VAL A 77 19.10 -3.38 -19.51
N ARG A 78 19.51 -2.12 -19.63
CA ARG A 78 19.55 -1.39 -20.92
C ARG A 78 20.39 -2.07 -22.02
N ARG A 79 21.42 -2.83 -21.64
CA ARG A 79 22.31 -3.58 -22.57
C ARG A 79 21.91 -5.06 -22.76
N ALA A 80 20.82 -5.49 -22.14
CA ALA A 80 20.40 -6.89 -22.15
C ALA A 80 19.58 -7.25 -23.41
N PRO A 81 19.38 -8.56 -23.68
CA PRO A 81 18.48 -9.04 -24.72
C PRO A 81 17.07 -8.42 -24.61
N ARG A 82 16.35 -8.33 -25.73
CA ARG A 82 15.01 -7.70 -25.80
C ARG A 82 14.01 -8.28 -24.78
N TRP A 83 14.05 -9.59 -24.56
CA TRP A 83 13.15 -10.25 -23.61
C TRP A 83 13.45 -9.84 -22.15
N VAL A 84 14.73 -9.75 -21.77
CA VAL A 84 15.16 -9.29 -20.42
C VAL A 84 14.70 -7.85 -20.18
N ARG A 85 14.83 -6.99 -21.19
CA ARG A 85 14.39 -5.58 -21.13
C ARG A 85 12.89 -5.40 -20.93
N ALA A 86 12.07 -6.39 -21.28
CA ALA A 86 10.64 -6.37 -21.02
C ALA A 86 10.29 -7.00 -19.67
N VAL A 87 10.85 -8.18 -19.37
CA VAL A 87 10.46 -8.99 -18.22
C VAL A 87 11.01 -8.43 -16.90
N VAL A 88 12.27 -8.00 -16.86
CA VAL A 88 12.90 -7.57 -15.59
C VAL A 88 12.23 -6.31 -15.02
N PRO A 89 12.00 -5.23 -15.79
CA PRO A 89 11.34 -4.04 -15.25
C PRO A 89 9.90 -4.29 -14.84
N ALA A 90 9.17 -5.12 -15.59
CA ALA A 90 7.80 -5.49 -15.26
C ALA A 90 7.74 -6.34 -13.97
N GLY A 91 8.58 -7.36 -13.87
CA GLY A 91 8.65 -8.22 -12.70
C GLY A 91 9.08 -7.47 -11.44
N PHE A 92 10.09 -6.60 -11.55
CA PHE A 92 10.55 -5.78 -10.42
C PHE A 92 9.48 -4.77 -9.97
N PHE A 93 8.80 -4.13 -10.91
CA PHE A 93 7.66 -3.25 -10.62
C PHE A 93 6.56 -3.99 -9.86
N LEU A 94 6.15 -5.17 -10.30
CA LEU A 94 5.13 -5.98 -9.63
C LEU A 94 5.59 -6.43 -8.24
N ALA A 95 6.84 -6.84 -8.10
CA ALA A 95 7.41 -7.24 -6.81
C ALA A 95 7.40 -6.08 -5.80
N VAL A 96 7.78 -4.87 -6.22
CA VAL A 96 7.77 -3.67 -5.36
C VAL A 96 6.35 -3.29 -4.97
N LEU A 97 5.39 -3.28 -5.91
CA LEU A 97 3.99 -2.98 -5.59
C LEU A 97 3.40 -4.00 -4.60
N THR A 98 3.71 -5.29 -4.80
CA THR A 98 3.26 -6.35 -3.89
C THR A 98 3.89 -6.21 -2.52
N GLY A 99 5.20 -5.94 -2.46
CA GLY A 99 5.92 -5.71 -1.21
C GLY A 99 5.40 -4.50 -0.43
N LEU A 100 5.13 -3.39 -1.12
CA LEU A 100 4.54 -2.20 -0.51
C LEU A 100 3.11 -2.45 0.00
N ALA A 101 2.31 -3.21 -0.76
CA ALA A 101 0.98 -3.59 -0.32
C ALA A 101 1.02 -4.44 0.95
N LEU A 102 1.86 -5.50 0.96
CA LEU A 102 2.06 -6.35 2.13
C LEU A 102 2.61 -5.58 3.33
N TRP A 103 3.58 -4.70 3.11
CA TRP A 103 4.13 -3.83 4.16
C TRP A 103 3.04 -2.95 4.79
N HIS A 104 2.17 -2.36 3.96
CA HIS A 104 1.01 -1.63 4.44
C HIS A 104 0.11 -2.50 5.31
N PHE A 105 -0.15 -3.77 4.93
CA PHE A 105 -0.92 -4.69 5.77
C PHE A 105 -0.29 -5.00 7.12
N VAL A 106 1.02 -5.22 7.18
CA VAL A 106 1.72 -5.42 8.47
C VAL A 106 1.53 -4.20 9.37
N TRP A 107 1.59 -3.00 8.78
CA TRP A 107 1.40 -1.74 9.52
C TRP A 107 -0.06 -1.47 9.93
N ILE A 108 -1.03 -2.03 9.21
CA ILE A 108 -2.47 -1.96 9.56
C ILE A 108 -2.77 -2.78 10.82
N GLY A 109 -2.08 -3.92 11.02
CA GLY A 109 -2.26 -4.81 12.16
C GLY A 109 -1.56 -4.38 13.45
N THR A 110 -0.76 -3.30 13.43
CA THR A 110 -0.20 -2.71 14.65
C THR A 110 -1.14 -1.63 15.19
N PRO A 111 -1.91 -1.89 16.25
CA PRO A 111 -2.66 -0.85 16.92
C PRO A 111 -1.66 0.18 17.46
N THR A 112 -1.70 1.40 16.92
CA THR A 112 -1.18 2.55 17.64
C THR A 112 -2.16 2.84 18.76
N ASN A 113 -2.09 2.08 19.88
CA ASN A 113 -2.61 2.28 21.24
C ASN A 113 -3.75 3.29 21.54
N VAL A 114 -4.64 3.56 20.59
CA VAL A 114 -5.71 4.55 20.75
C VAL A 114 -7.00 3.85 20.38
N ALA A 115 -7.49 3.00 21.28
CA ALA A 115 -8.91 2.74 21.35
C ALA A 115 -9.56 4.09 21.68
N GLN A 116 -10.06 4.79 20.66
CA GLN A 116 -10.89 5.95 20.88
C GLN A 116 -12.20 5.43 21.49
N ASP A 117 -12.50 5.91 22.70
CA ASP A 117 -13.82 5.80 23.35
C ASP A 117 -14.19 4.47 24.03
N GLY A 118 -13.23 3.74 24.60
CA GLY A 118 -13.51 2.64 25.54
C GLY A 118 -14.29 1.45 24.95
N ALA A 119 -14.50 1.43 23.65
CA ALA A 119 -15.06 0.30 22.92
C ALA A 119 -14.00 -0.80 22.82
N ALA A 120 -14.39 -2.03 23.16
CA ALA A 120 -13.54 -3.20 22.92
C ALA A 120 -13.21 -3.29 21.42
N PRO A 121 -11.96 -3.60 21.03
CA PRO A 121 -11.59 -3.74 19.64
C PRO A 121 -12.52 -4.74 18.94
N GLY A 122 -13.12 -4.33 17.81
CA GLY A 122 -13.97 -5.22 17.00
C GLY A 122 -13.23 -6.39 16.34
N CYS A 123 -11.89 -6.40 16.42
CA CYS A 123 -11.00 -7.41 15.87
C CYS A 123 -10.53 -8.41 16.94
N THR A 124 -10.17 -9.62 16.50
CA THR A 124 -9.61 -10.67 17.37
C THR A 124 -8.26 -10.27 17.97
N SER A 125 -7.72 -11.07 18.90
CA SER A 125 -6.40 -10.85 19.56
C SER A 125 -5.24 -10.58 18.58
N ASP A 126 -5.42 -10.98 17.33
CA ASP A 126 -4.43 -10.92 16.27
C ASP A 126 -4.51 -9.62 15.46
N ASN A 127 -5.40 -8.68 15.86
CA ASN A 127 -5.59 -7.36 15.24
C ASN A 127 -5.80 -7.41 13.72
N ALA A 128 -6.34 -8.53 13.23
CA ALA A 128 -6.64 -8.75 11.83
C ALA A 128 -8.15 -8.63 11.60
N PRO A 129 -8.60 -7.95 10.52
CA PRO A 129 -9.98 -8.01 10.10
C PRO A 129 -10.33 -9.44 9.64
N ARG A 130 -11.60 -9.85 9.70
CA ARG A 130 -11.99 -11.26 9.49
C ARG A 130 -11.74 -11.78 8.08
N TRP A 131 -11.61 -10.88 7.12
CA TRP A 131 -11.30 -11.19 5.73
C TRP A 131 -9.80 -11.24 5.44
N ALA A 132 -8.95 -10.90 6.41
CA ALA A 132 -7.51 -10.99 6.24
C ALA A 132 -7.08 -12.44 6.07
N PRO A 133 -6.27 -12.77 5.06
CA PRO A 133 -5.68 -14.09 4.93
C PRO A 133 -4.82 -14.49 6.13
N ASP A 134 -4.96 -15.74 6.58
CA ASP A 134 -4.26 -16.30 7.75
C ASP A 134 -2.72 -16.30 7.65
N TRP A 135 -2.18 -16.13 6.45
CA TRP A 135 -0.74 -16.10 6.18
C TRP A 135 -0.11 -14.71 6.28
N LEU A 136 -0.91 -13.65 6.49
CA LEU A 136 -0.37 -12.31 6.69
C LEU A 136 0.36 -12.23 8.04
N PRO A 137 1.49 -11.52 8.13
CA PRO A 137 2.16 -11.30 9.40
C PRO A 137 1.24 -10.44 10.28
N VAL A 138 0.62 -11.07 11.26
CA VAL A 138 -0.12 -10.37 12.32
C VAL A 138 0.88 -9.72 13.27
N GLY A 139 0.57 -8.50 13.70
CA GLY A 139 1.39 -7.77 14.66
C GLY A 139 1.51 -8.53 15.98
N PRO A 140 2.49 -8.19 16.83
CA PRO A 140 2.59 -8.81 18.15
C PRO A 140 1.26 -8.65 18.91
N PRO A 141 0.82 -9.68 19.66
CA PRO A 141 -0.43 -9.64 20.40
C PRO A 141 -0.45 -8.44 21.34
N LEU A 142 -1.58 -7.75 21.40
CA LEU A 142 -1.80 -6.69 22.38
C LEU A 142 -1.71 -7.32 23.78
N ILE A 143 -0.69 -6.92 24.55
CA ILE A 143 -0.67 -7.16 25.99
C ILE A 143 -1.72 -6.21 26.57
N LEU A 144 -2.94 -6.69 26.74
CA LEU A 144 -3.96 -5.96 27.50
C LEU A 144 -3.47 -5.84 28.95
N PRO A 145 -3.54 -4.65 29.58
CA PRO A 145 -3.32 -4.55 31.02
C PRO A 145 -4.34 -5.44 31.74
N PRO A 146 -3.96 -6.13 32.83
CA PRO A 146 -4.90 -6.93 33.60
C PRO A 146 -6.04 -6.01 34.07
N GLU A 147 -7.28 -6.46 33.86
CA GLU A 147 -8.48 -5.75 34.31
C GLU A 147 -8.36 -5.43 35.80
N GLY A 148 -8.45 -4.14 36.14
CA GLY A 148 -8.43 -3.60 37.50
C GLY A 148 -9.65 -2.75 37.74
#